data_AF-A0A1F3X2H1-F1
#
_entry.id   AF-A0A1F3X2H1-F1
#
_cell.length_a   1.000
_cell.length_b   1.000
_cell.length_c   1.000
_cell.angle_alpha   90.00
_cell.angle_beta   90.00
_cell.angle_gamma   90.00
#
_symmetry.space_group_name_H-M   'P 1'
#
loop_
_entity.id
_entity.type
_entity.pdbx_description
1 polymer ?
#
loop_
_entity_poly.entity_id
_entity_poly.type
_entity_poly.pdbx_seq_one_letter_code
_entity_poly.pdbx_strand_id
1 'polypeptide(L)'
;MALEAADAIRARAKEQGYLEREVLTVETGFHWNQLQAASASLSLFASLRVLEIRIPTGKPGNEGAAALEAFCADLPPDTVSLVLLPKLDKRTKDSAWFSALSQAGVVIDVYPVDLDALPEWIARRLAVQNQSADRETFAFLAESVEGNLLAAHQEIQKLGLLYPARALTFDEVSEAVLNVSRFDVFQLGDAMLNGDAARAARILDGLRGEGVKPIPILGV
;
A
#
# COMPACT_ATOMS: atom_id res chain seq x y z
N MET A 1 -0.77 3.39 -1.08
CA MET A 1 -1.66 4.51 -0.70
C MET A 1 -2.92 4.06 0.02
N ALA A 2 -3.76 3.16 -0.54
CA ALA A 2 -4.97 2.73 0.17
C ALA A 2 -4.64 1.94 1.45
N LEU A 3 -3.63 1.07 1.37
CA LEU A 3 -3.07 0.37 2.53
C LEU A 3 -2.51 1.35 3.57
N GLU A 4 -1.79 2.38 3.12
CA GLU A 4 -1.22 3.41 4.01
C GLU A 4 -2.31 4.21 4.75
N ALA A 5 -3.38 4.62 4.06
CA ALA A 5 -4.51 5.27 4.71
C ALA A 5 -5.18 4.35 5.74
N ALA A 6 -5.38 3.06 5.38
CA ALA A 6 -5.90 2.06 6.31
C ALA A 6 -4.98 1.88 7.52
N ASP A 7 -3.66 1.83 7.32
CA ASP A 7 -2.67 1.69 8.39
C ASP A 7 -2.63 2.91 9.31
N ALA A 8 -2.77 4.12 8.78
CA ALA A 8 -2.88 5.34 9.58
C ALA A 8 -4.14 5.32 10.47
N ILE A 9 -5.29 4.88 9.93
CA ILE A 9 -6.52 4.71 10.70
C ILE A 9 -6.34 3.66 11.81
N ARG A 10 -5.74 2.51 11.48
CA ARG A 10 -5.45 1.43 12.45
C ARG A 10 -4.52 1.91 13.56
N ALA A 11 -3.45 2.62 13.22
CA ALA A 11 -2.50 3.15 14.18
C ALA A 11 -3.20 4.10 15.16
N ARG A 12 -4.03 5.01 14.63
CA ARG A 12 -4.77 5.95 15.47
C ARG A 12 -5.83 5.26 16.35
N ALA A 13 -6.53 4.27 15.82
CA ALA A 13 -7.48 3.47 16.59
C ALA A 13 -6.77 2.73 17.74
N LYS A 14 -5.60 2.12 17.46
CA LYS A 14 -4.80 1.43 18.48
C LYS A 14 -4.36 2.39 19.60
N GLU A 15 -3.92 3.60 19.28
CA GLU A 15 -3.58 4.64 20.26
C GLU A 15 -4.77 5.04 21.15
N GLN A 16 -6.00 4.94 20.63
CA GLN A 16 -7.23 5.23 21.36
C GLN A 16 -7.76 4.04 22.16
N GLY A 17 -7.05 2.91 22.18
CA GLY A 17 -7.41 1.73 22.96
C GLY A 17 -8.25 0.69 22.19
N TYR A 18 -8.43 0.85 20.88
CA TYR A 18 -9.03 -0.19 20.03
C TYR A 18 -8.00 -1.29 19.76
N LEU A 19 -7.94 -2.28 20.66
CA LEU A 19 -6.90 -3.31 20.64
C LEU A 19 -7.31 -4.57 19.89
N GLU A 20 -8.62 -4.83 19.82
CA GLU A 20 -9.15 -5.97 19.08
C GLU A 20 -9.35 -5.61 17.61
N ARG A 21 -9.14 -6.59 16.72
CA ARG A 21 -9.30 -6.42 15.29
C ARG A 21 -9.97 -7.64 14.70
N GLU A 22 -11.09 -7.42 14.04
CA GLU A 22 -11.83 -8.41 13.29
C GLU A 22 -11.83 -8.02 11.81
N VAL A 23 -11.58 -8.98 10.91
CA VAL A 23 -11.49 -8.74 9.47
C VAL A 23 -12.45 -9.67 8.75
N LEU A 24 -13.45 -9.10 8.10
CA LEU A 24 -14.40 -9.78 7.23
C LEU A 24 -14.02 -9.53 5.77
N THR A 25 -13.60 -10.57 5.07
CA THR A 25 -13.30 -10.49 3.63
C THR A 25 -14.44 -11.11 2.85
N VAL A 26 -15.09 -10.31 2.01
CA VAL A 26 -16.21 -10.74 1.18
C VAL A 26 -15.66 -11.47 -0.05
N GLU A 27 -15.70 -12.80 0.04
CA GLU A 27 -15.35 -13.72 -1.04
C GLU A 27 -16.60 -14.46 -1.54
N THR A 28 -16.43 -15.29 -2.57
CA THR A 28 -17.51 -16.13 -3.08
C THR A 28 -18.04 -17.03 -1.96
N GLY A 29 -19.33 -16.93 -1.65
CA GLY A 29 -19.96 -17.68 -0.56
C GLY A 29 -19.85 -17.03 0.82
N PHE A 30 -19.40 -15.78 0.90
CA PHE A 30 -19.41 -15.03 2.16
C PHE A 30 -20.84 -14.88 2.70
N HIS A 31 -21.01 -15.20 3.99
CA HIS A 31 -22.30 -15.11 4.68
C HIS A 31 -22.42 -13.78 5.41
N TRP A 32 -23.34 -12.91 4.99
CA TRP A 32 -23.49 -11.57 5.55
C TRP A 32 -24.03 -11.53 6.98
N ASN A 33 -24.59 -12.64 7.47
CA ASN A 33 -24.90 -12.83 8.88
C ASN A 33 -23.67 -12.65 9.79
N GLN A 34 -22.45 -12.87 9.27
CA GLN A 34 -21.22 -12.60 10.02
C GLN A 34 -21.04 -11.11 10.32
N LEU A 35 -21.41 -10.21 9.40
CA LEU A 35 -21.37 -8.77 9.65
C LEU A 35 -22.35 -8.38 10.77
N GLN A 36 -23.56 -8.95 10.72
CA GLN A 36 -24.55 -8.69 11.76
C GLN A 36 -24.11 -9.24 13.11
N ALA A 37 -23.60 -10.47 13.16
CA ALA A 37 -23.06 -11.08 14.37
C ALA A 37 -21.88 -10.29 14.94
N ALA A 38 -20.96 -9.84 14.07
CA ALA A 38 -19.88 -8.95 14.46
C ALA A 38 -20.46 -7.69 15.08
N SER A 39 -21.38 -6.98 14.41
CA SER A 39 -21.97 -5.74 14.93
C SER A 39 -22.74 -5.88 16.25
N ALA A 40 -23.45 -7.00 16.43
CA ALA A 40 -24.25 -7.28 17.62
C ALA A 40 -23.44 -7.85 18.79
N SER A 41 -22.21 -8.29 18.54
CA SER A 41 -21.29 -8.73 19.59
C SER A 41 -20.82 -7.51 20.38
N LEU A 42 -21.62 -7.12 21.38
CA LEU A 42 -21.23 -6.19 22.42
C LEU A 42 -20.09 -6.82 23.22
N SER A 43 -18.95 -6.14 23.30
CA SER A 43 -17.89 -6.59 24.18
C SER A 43 -18.39 -6.54 25.62
N LEU A 44 -18.58 -7.72 26.23
CA LEU A 44 -18.95 -7.87 27.65
C LEU A 44 -17.90 -7.27 28.60
N PHE A 45 -16.72 -6.93 28.08
CA PHE A 45 -15.60 -6.37 28.84
C PHE A 45 -15.23 -4.94 28.41
N ALA A 46 -16.11 -4.24 27.66
CA ALA A 46 -15.85 -2.90 27.15
C ALA A 46 -14.57 -2.79 26.29
N SER A 47 -14.19 -3.87 25.60
CA SER A 47 -13.06 -3.84 24.67
C SER A 47 -13.47 -3.11 23.39
N LEU A 48 -12.83 -1.96 23.17
CA LEU A 48 -12.88 -1.22 21.92
C LEU A 48 -12.25 -2.06 20.81
N ARG A 49 -12.88 -2.11 19.62
CA ARG A 49 -12.39 -2.95 18.51
C ARG A 49 -12.45 -2.27 17.14
N VAL A 50 -11.62 -2.75 16.23
CA VAL A 50 -11.63 -2.37 14.82
C VAL A 50 -12.29 -3.47 14.00
N LEU A 51 -13.37 -3.14 13.28
CA LEU A 51 -14.03 -4.05 12.34
C LEU A 51 -13.66 -3.65 10.90
N GLU A 52 -12.90 -4.49 10.20
CA GLU A 52 -12.55 -4.29 8.80
C GLU A 52 -13.45 -5.10 7.88
N ILE A 53 -14.10 -4.44 6.94
CA ILE A 53 -14.93 -5.08 5.92
C ILE A 53 -14.25 -4.87 4.57
N ARG A 54 -13.74 -5.95 3.98
CA ARG A 54 -13.04 -5.91 2.69
C ARG A 54 -13.95 -6.48 1.63
N ILE A 55 -14.21 -5.71 0.57
CA ILE A 55 -15.02 -6.16 -0.57
C ILE A 55 -14.16 -6.05 -1.82
N PRO A 56 -13.27 -7.02 -2.10
CA PRO A 56 -12.31 -6.94 -3.21
C PRO A 56 -12.96 -6.72 -4.58
N THR A 57 -14.19 -7.22 -4.77
CA THR A 57 -14.96 -7.06 -6.02
C THR A 57 -15.66 -5.71 -6.13
N GLY A 58 -15.78 -4.95 -5.04
CA GLY A 58 -16.60 -3.74 -4.92
C GLY A 58 -18.10 -4.00 -5.05
N LYS A 59 -18.53 -5.27 -5.08
CA LYS A 59 -19.91 -5.68 -5.33
C LYS A 59 -20.40 -6.58 -4.20
N PRO A 60 -21.15 -6.04 -3.23
CA PRO A 60 -21.69 -6.83 -2.12
C PRO A 60 -22.87 -7.73 -2.51
N GLY A 61 -23.45 -7.54 -3.70
CA GLY A 61 -24.70 -8.22 -4.10
C GLY A 61 -25.91 -7.67 -3.35
N ASN A 62 -27.10 -8.26 -3.56
CA ASN A 62 -28.34 -7.79 -2.95
C ASN A 62 -28.36 -8.02 -1.43
N GLU A 63 -27.96 -9.21 -0.98
CA GLU A 63 -27.88 -9.56 0.44
C GLU A 63 -26.89 -8.65 1.17
N GLY A 64 -25.71 -8.43 0.57
CA GLY A 64 -24.70 -7.58 1.16
C GLY A 64 -25.04 -6.10 1.15
N ALA A 65 -25.73 -5.61 0.12
CA ALA A 65 -26.24 -4.24 0.11
C ALA A 65 -27.19 -4.00 1.29
N ALA A 66 -28.16 -4.91 1.51
CA ALA A 66 -29.08 -4.82 2.64
C ALA A 66 -28.36 -4.93 4.00
N ALA A 67 -27.37 -5.83 4.11
CA ALA A 67 -26.58 -5.97 5.33
C ALA A 67 -25.74 -4.71 5.64
N LEU A 68 -25.13 -4.08 4.64
CA LEU A 68 -24.38 -2.84 4.79
C LEU A 68 -25.29 -1.65 5.16
N GLU A 69 -26.48 -1.56 4.55
CA GLU A 69 -27.47 -0.54 4.89
C GLU A 69 -27.94 -0.69 6.34
N ALA A 70 -28.27 -1.92 6.77
CA ALA A 70 -28.64 -2.21 8.15
C ALA A 70 -27.51 -1.89 9.14
N PHE A 71 -26.27 -2.24 8.78
CA PHE A 71 -25.09 -1.93 9.58
C PHE A 71 -24.87 -0.43 9.75
N CYS A 72 -25.10 0.37 8.71
CA CYS A 72 -25.00 1.83 8.79
C CYS A 72 -26.11 2.46 9.64
N ALA A 73 -27.28 1.82 9.70
CA ALA A 73 -28.41 2.30 10.49
C ALA A 73 -28.21 2.10 12.01
N ASP A 74 -27.43 1.09 12.41
CA ASP A 74 -27.16 0.75 13.81
C ASP A 74 -25.68 0.43 14.02
N LEU A 75 -24.84 1.48 13.98
CA LEU A 75 -23.40 1.34 14.14
C LEU A 75 -23.04 1.08 15.62
N PRO A 76 -22.21 0.07 15.91
CA PRO A 76 -21.79 -0.23 17.27
C PRO A 76 -20.90 0.89 17.83
N PRO A 77 -21.22 1.46 19.01
CA PRO A 77 -20.54 2.65 19.55
C PRO A 77 -19.09 2.40 20.01
N ASP A 78 -18.75 1.15 20.29
CA ASP A 78 -17.43 0.69 20.75
C ASP A 78 -16.51 0.22 19.60
N THR A 79 -16.95 0.42 18.35
CA THR A 79 -16.32 -0.19 17.19
C THR A 79 -15.94 0.87 16.15
N VAL A 80 -14.67 0.90 15.75
CA VAL A 80 -14.23 1.65 14.57
C VAL A 80 -14.34 0.75 13.34
N SER A 81 -15.20 1.13 12.41
CA SER A 81 -15.47 0.37 11.19
C SER A 81 -14.68 0.90 10.02
N LEU A 82 -13.95 0.03 9.32
CA LEU A 82 -13.17 0.37 8.13
C LEU A 82 -13.60 -0.49 6.95
N VAL A 83 -14.20 0.14 5.94
CA VAL A 83 -14.63 -0.55 4.72
C VAL A 83 -13.61 -0.30 3.61
N LEU A 84 -13.00 -1.38 3.11
CA LEU A 84 -12.01 -1.35 2.03
C LEU A 84 -12.65 -1.83 0.73
N LEU A 85 -12.73 -0.93 -0.25
CA LEU A 85 -13.34 -1.16 -1.56
C LEU A 85 -12.31 -0.89 -2.66
N PRO A 86 -12.37 -1.59 -3.80
CA PRO A 86 -11.65 -1.19 -5.00
C PRO A 86 -12.24 0.11 -5.56
N LYS A 87 -11.65 0.61 -6.66
CA LYS A 87 -12.26 1.68 -7.44
C LYS A 87 -13.66 1.26 -7.90
N LEU A 88 -14.66 1.98 -7.42
CA LEU A 88 -16.06 1.75 -7.79
C LEU A 88 -16.42 2.48 -9.08
N ASP A 89 -17.30 1.86 -9.88
CA ASP A 89 -17.94 2.53 -11.01
C ASP A 89 -19.01 3.52 -10.53
N LYS A 90 -19.42 4.43 -11.42
CA LYS A 90 -20.40 5.48 -11.09
C LYS A 90 -21.73 4.88 -10.60
N ARG A 91 -22.21 3.82 -11.27
CA ARG A 91 -23.46 3.14 -10.91
C ARG A 91 -23.41 2.57 -9.49
N THR A 92 -22.27 2.06 -9.06
CA THR A 92 -22.06 1.50 -7.72
C THR A 92 -21.96 2.62 -6.69
N LYS A 93 -21.32 3.75 -7.02
CA LYS A 93 -21.32 4.94 -6.16
C LYS A 93 -22.73 5.54 -5.98
N ASP A 94 -23.59 5.43 -6.97
CA ASP A 94 -24.99 5.90 -6.91
C ASP A 94 -25.95 4.93 -6.19
N SER A 95 -25.45 3.79 -5.70
CA SER A 95 -26.28 2.79 -5.01
C SER A 95 -26.64 3.20 -3.57
N ALA A 96 -27.78 2.70 -3.08
CA ALA A 96 -28.26 3.01 -1.74
C ALA A 96 -27.27 2.58 -0.63
N TRP A 97 -26.70 1.38 -0.72
CA TRP A 97 -25.72 0.89 0.26
C TRP A 97 -24.45 1.75 0.32
N PHE A 98 -23.94 2.23 -0.82
CA PHE A 98 -22.77 3.11 -0.81
C PHE A 98 -23.14 4.49 -0.26
N SER A 99 -24.32 5.01 -0.62
CA SER A 99 -24.86 6.25 -0.06
C SER A 99 -24.97 6.16 1.47
N ALA A 100 -25.50 5.05 2.02
CA ALA A 100 -25.58 4.81 3.46
C ALA A 100 -24.20 4.85 4.13
N LEU A 101 -23.19 4.16 3.57
CA LEU A 101 -21.81 4.20 4.07
C LEU A 101 -21.23 5.61 4.06
N SER A 102 -21.41 6.34 2.97
CA SER A 102 -20.90 7.71 2.83
C SER A 102 -21.57 8.73 3.75
N GLN A 103 -22.82 8.48 4.15
CA GLN A 103 -23.55 9.30 5.12
C GLN A 103 -23.16 8.96 6.55
N ALA A 104 -22.91 7.67 6.84
CA ALA A 104 -22.56 7.19 8.18
C ALA A 104 -21.08 7.40 8.54
N GLY A 105 -20.21 7.71 7.58
CA GLY A 105 -18.76 7.83 7.80
C GLY A 105 -18.04 8.76 6.83
N VAL A 106 -16.70 8.67 6.83
CA VAL A 106 -15.83 9.48 5.96
C VAL A 106 -15.33 8.62 4.80
N VAL A 107 -15.52 9.11 3.57
CA VAL A 107 -15.01 8.46 2.36
C VAL A 107 -13.65 9.04 1.98
N ILE A 108 -12.66 8.17 1.83
CA ILE A 108 -11.31 8.53 1.36
C ILE A 108 -11.12 7.90 -0.02
N ASP A 109 -11.23 8.72 -1.08
CA ASP A 109 -10.91 8.27 -2.43
C ASP A 109 -9.40 8.19 -2.60
N VAL A 110 -8.90 7.00 -2.98
CA VAL A 110 -7.49 6.76 -3.25
C VAL A 110 -7.30 6.46 -4.73
N TYR A 111 -6.68 7.40 -5.42
CA TYR A 111 -6.39 7.28 -6.85
C TYR A 111 -5.02 6.64 -7.08
N PRO A 112 -4.83 5.86 -8.15
CA PRO A 112 -3.48 5.50 -8.60
C PRO A 112 -2.71 6.78 -8.96
N VAL A 113 -1.39 6.73 -8.82
CA VAL A 113 -0.50 7.77 -9.32
C VAL A 113 -0.06 7.32 -10.72
N ASP A 114 -0.32 8.15 -11.72
CA ASP A 114 0.14 7.88 -13.08
C ASP A 114 1.67 7.97 -13.16
N LEU A 115 2.28 7.22 -14.08
CA LEU A 115 3.74 7.19 -14.25
C LEU A 115 4.31 8.60 -14.50
N ASP A 116 3.61 9.42 -15.29
CA ASP A 116 4.02 10.80 -15.58
C ASP A 116 3.97 11.71 -14.34
N ALA A 117 3.11 11.39 -13.38
CA ALA A 117 2.95 12.13 -12.13
C ALA A 117 3.86 11.61 -11.00
N LEU A 118 4.58 10.50 -11.25
CA LEU A 118 5.39 9.82 -10.25
C LEU A 118 6.56 10.68 -9.72
N PRO A 119 7.32 11.42 -10.56
CA PRO A 119 8.38 12.31 -10.05
C PRO A 119 7.84 13.39 -9.10
N GLU A 120 6.70 13.99 -9.43
CA GLU A 120 6.06 15.00 -8.58
C GLU A 120 5.50 14.40 -7.28
N TRP A 121 4.96 13.17 -7.35
CA TRP A 121 4.53 12.44 -6.17
C TRP A 121 5.71 12.15 -5.23
N ILE A 122 6.85 11.69 -5.76
CA ILE A 122 8.09 11.46 -5.00
C ILE A 122 8.56 12.76 -4.35
N ALA A 123 8.61 13.85 -5.10
CA ALA A 123 9.03 15.16 -4.60
C ALA A 123 8.17 15.63 -3.41
N ARG A 124 6.84 15.49 -3.52
CA ARG A 124 5.91 15.83 -2.42
C ARG A 124 6.16 14.99 -1.16
N ARG A 125 6.48 13.71 -1.33
CA ARG A 125 6.76 12.79 -0.21
C ARG A 125 8.09 13.10 0.47
N LEU A 126 9.15 13.39 -0.28
CA LEU A 126 10.42 13.86 0.27
C LEU A 126 10.25 15.19 1.03
N ALA A 127 9.40 16.09 0.54
CA ALA A 127 9.12 17.35 1.23
C ALA A 127 8.49 17.15 2.61
N VAL A 128 7.67 16.10 2.82
CA VAL A 128 7.08 15.78 4.14
C VAL A 128 8.15 15.47 5.19
N GLN A 129 9.28 14.88 4.78
CA GLN A 129 10.44 14.64 5.65
C GLN A 129 11.49 15.75 5.57
N ASN A 130 11.11 16.93 5.06
CA ASN A 130 11.98 18.10 4.89
C ASN A 130 13.23 17.82 4.05
N GLN A 131 13.09 16.95 3.05
CA GLN A 131 14.12 16.67 2.06
C GLN A 131 13.67 17.13 0.68
N SER A 132 14.64 17.43 -0.18
CA SER A 132 14.39 17.81 -1.58
C SER A 132 15.49 17.25 -2.47
N ALA A 133 15.27 17.17 -3.77
CA ALA A 133 16.29 16.80 -4.74
C ALA A 133 16.04 17.60 -6.03
N ASP A 134 16.95 17.46 -7.00
CA ASP A 134 16.74 18.03 -8.33
C ASP A 134 15.77 17.17 -9.16
N ARG A 135 15.33 17.74 -10.30
CA ARG A 135 14.36 17.09 -11.18
C ARG A 135 14.90 15.78 -11.78
N GLU A 136 16.20 15.73 -12.05
CA GLU A 136 16.88 14.56 -12.59
C GLU A 136 16.85 13.40 -11.59
N THR A 137 17.12 13.67 -10.31
CA THR A 137 17.03 12.67 -9.24
C THR A 137 15.61 12.13 -9.06
N PHE A 138 14.59 12.97 -9.18
CA PHE A 138 13.19 12.50 -9.12
C PHE A 138 12.82 11.63 -10.32
N ALA A 139 13.32 11.94 -11.52
CA ALA A 139 13.12 11.11 -12.70
C ALA A 139 13.81 9.75 -12.53
N PHE A 140 15.06 9.74 -12.06
CA PHE A 140 15.80 8.51 -11.76
C PHE A 140 15.08 7.65 -10.71
N LEU A 141 14.56 8.24 -9.64
CA LEU A 141 13.78 7.52 -8.63
C LEU A 141 12.48 6.95 -9.21
N ALA A 142 11.79 7.71 -10.09
CA ALA A 142 10.57 7.26 -10.74
C ALA A 142 10.82 6.08 -11.70
N GLU A 143 11.94 6.11 -12.43
CA GLU A 143 12.37 5.01 -13.30
C GLU A 143 12.76 3.77 -12.49
N SER A 144 13.54 3.95 -11.42
CA SER A 144 14.04 2.85 -10.59
C SER A 144 12.95 2.03 -9.90
N VAL A 145 11.79 2.63 -9.64
CA VAL A 145 10.67 1.97 -8.95
C VAL A 145 9.65 1.38 -9.94
N GLU A 146 9.78 1.65 -11.24
CA GLU A 146 8.93 1.12 -12.33
C GLU A 146 7.41 1.21 -12.04
N GLY A 147 6.96 2.29 -11.41
CA GLY A 147 5.55 2.47 -11.04
C GLY A 147 5.08 1.71 -9.80
N ASN A 148 5.96 0.97 -9.11
CA ASN A 148 5.67 0.37 -7.83
C ASN A 148 5.70 1.43 -6.71
N LEU A 149 4.53 2.02 -6.45
CA LEU A 149 4.37 3.07 -5.43
C LEU A 149 4.73 2.61 -4.01
N LEU A 150 4.63 1.32 -3.71
CA LEU A 150 5.03 0.80 -2.40
C LEU A 150 6.55 0.80 -2.28
N ALA A 151 7.26 0.30 -3.30
CA ALA A 151 8.72 0.36 -3.35
C ALA A 151 9.19 1.83 -3.29
N ALA A 152 8.58 2.71 -4.09
CA ALA A 152 8.89 4.13 -4.05
C ALA A 152 8.72 4.75 -2.66
N HIS A 153 7.64 4.41 -1.95
CA HIS A 153 7.42 4.88 -0.59
C HIS A 153 8.51 4.38 0.38
N GLN A 154 8.89 3.11 0.29
CA GLN A 154 9.93 2.52 1.13
C GLN A 154 11.30 3.16 0.88
N GLU A 155 11.64 3.40 -0.39
CA GLU A 155 12.86 4.09 -0.79
C GLU A 155 12.90 5.52 -0.22
N ILE A 156 11.80 6.27 -0.31
CA ILE A 156 11.70 7.60 0.27
C ILE A 156 11.88 7.57 1.79
N GLN A 157 11.20 6.65 2.50
CA GLN A 157 11.36 6.51 3.95
C GLN A 157 12.80 6.18 4.33
N LYS A 158 13.46 5.30 3.57
CA LYS A 158 14.86 4.95 3.78
C LYS A 158 15.78 6.17 3.63
N LEU A 159 15.56 7.02 2.63
CA LEU A 159 16.31 8.28 2.47
C LEU A 159 16.16 9.21 3.69
N GLY A 160 14.98 9.24 4.31
CA GLY A 160 14.72 10.01 5.53
C GLY A 160 15.45 9.46 6.77
N LEU A 161 15.76 8.17 6.78
CA LEU A 161 16.53 7.52 7.85
C LEU A 161 18.04 7.64 7.64
N LEU A 162 18.50 7.62 6.38
CA LEU A 162 19.92 7.65 6.03
C LEU A 162 20.50 9.07 6.04
N TYR A 163 19.71 10.06 5.62
CA TYR A 163 20.19 11.42 5.40
C TYR A 163 19.41 12.45 6.24
N PRO A 164 20.06 13.55 6.65
CA PRO A 164 19.37 14.63 7.37
C PRO A 164 18.36 15.37 6.46
N ALA A 165 17.50 16.17 7.09
CA ALA A 165 16.54 17.05 6.42
C ALA A 165 17.24 18.17 5.63
N ARG A 166 17.56 17.91 4.36
CA ARG A 166 18.16 18.86 3.42
C ARG A 166 17.92 18.45 1.97
N ALA A 167 18.42 19.27 1.03
CA ALA A 167 18.57 18.85 -0.35
C ALA A 167 19.57 17.69 -0.46
N LEU A 168 19.13 16.58 -1.03
CA LEU A 168 19.92 15.39 -1.35
C LEU A 168 20.54 15.55 -2.74
N THR A 169 21.76 15.04 -2.91
CA THR A 169 22.41 14.99 -4.23
C THR A 169 21.98 13.75 -5.01
N PHE A 170 22.18 13.78 -6.33
CA PHE A 170 21.94 12.62 -7.18
C PHE A 170 22.74 11.38 -6.72
N ASP A 171 24.01 11.57 -6.35
CA ASP A 171 24.87 10.48 -5.89
C ASP A 171 24.35 9.83 -4.58
N GLU A 172 23.89 10.65 -3.63
CA GLU A 172 23.34 10.15 -2.36
C GLU A 172 22.08 9.30 -2.55
N VAL A 173 21.21 9.75 -3.46
CA VAL A 173 19.97 9.05 -3.78
C VAL A 173 20.25 7.80 -4.59
N SER A 174 21.08 7.90 -5.64
CA SER A 174 21.46 6.75 -6.46
C SER A 174 22.15 5.67 -5.65
N GLU A 175 23.08 6.02 -4.75
CA GLU A 175 23.72 5.05 -3.86
C GLU A 175 22.71 4.37 -2.91
N ALA A 176 21.77 5.13 -2.35
CA ALA A 176 20.77 4.57 -1.44
C ALA A 176 19.81 3.61 -2.15
N VAL A 177 19.38 3.96 -3.37
CA VAL A 177 18.45 3.16 -4.18
C VAL A 177 19.14 1.93 -4.76
N LEU A 178 20.35 2.09 -5.32
CA LEU A 178 21.14 1.02 -5.92
C LEU A 178 21.78 0.09 -4.86
N ASN A 179 21.91 0.50 -3.60
CA ASN A 179 22.32 -0.44 -2.53
C ASN A 179 21.27 -1.54 -2.25
N VAL A 180 20.07 -1.47 -2.84
CA VAL A 180 19.05 -2.54 -2.77
C VAL A 180 19.17 -3.53 -3.93
N SER A 181 19.93 -3.17 -4.96
CA SER A 181 20.26 -4.03 -6.10
C SER A 181 21.74 -3.82 -6.42
N ARG A 182 22.60 -4.20 -5.47
CA ARG A 182 24.04 -4.22 -5.77
C ARG A 182 24.28 -5.12 -6.97
N PHE A 183 23.45 -6.15 -7.14
CA PHE A 183 23.41 -7.01 -8.32
C PHE A 183 22.00 -7.54 -8.56
N ASP A 184 21.43 -7.28 -9.74
CA ASP A 184 20.14 -7.85 -10.16
C ASP A 184 20.36 -8.86 -11.30
N VAL A 185 19.52 -9.89 -11.38
CA VAL A 185 19.61 -10.97 -12.37
C VAL A 185 19.40 -10.43 -13.79
N PHE A 186 18.62 -9.34 -13.95
CA PHE A 186 18.45 -8.67 -15.25
C PHE A 186 19.73 -7.96 -15.72
N GLN A 187 20.48 -7.34 -14.79
CA GLN A 187 21.77 -6.71 -15.11
C GLN A 187 22.83 -7.75 -15.53
N LEU A 188 22.71 -8.99 -15.05
CA LEU A 188 23.54 -10.11 -15.50
C LEU A 188 23.25 -10.44 -16.97
N GLY A 189 21.97 -10.51 -17.37
CA GLY A 189 21.56 -10.75 -18.75
C GLY A 189 22.10 -9.71 -19.71
N ASP A 190 21.95 -8.43 -19.36
CA ASP A 190 22.47 -7.33 -20.18
C ASP A 190 24.00 -7.34 -20.28
N ALA A 191 24.73 -7.64 -19.20
CA ALA A 191 26.18 -7.74 -19.22
C ALA A 191 26.66 -8.92 -20.09
N MET A 192 25.94 -10.05 -20.07
CA MET A 192 26.23 -11.21 -20.92
C MET A 192 25.94 -10.93 -22.40
N LEU A 193 24.81 -10.29 -22.71
CA LEU A 193 24.44 -9.92 -24.09
C LEU A 193 25.42 -8.90 -24.71
N ASN A 194 25.94 -7.98 -23.90
CA ASN A 194 26.94 -7.00 -24.33
C ASN A 194 28.37 -7.54 -24.35
N GLY A 195 28.60 -8.80 -23.95
CA GLY A 195 29.92 -9.44 -23.93
C GLY A 195 30.89 -8.91 -22.87
N ASP A 196 30.40 -8.17 -21.86
CA ASP A 196 31.23 -7.60 -20.80
C ASP A 196 31.42 -8.63 -19.67
N ALA A 197 32.35 -9.56 -19.89
CA ALA A 197 32.63 -10.67 -18.97
C ALA A 197 33.11 -10.20 -17.58
N ALA A 198 33.82 -9.07 -17.50
CA ALA A 198 34.33 -8.53 -16.24
C ALA A 198 33.21 -7.89 -15.39
N ARG A 199 32.19 -7.32 -16.04
CA ARG A 199 30.98 -6.85 -15.38
C ARG A 199 30.07 -8.00 -14.98
N ALA A 200 29.85 -8.99 -15.84
CA ALA A 200 29.04 -10.17 -15.53
C ALA A 200 29.59 -10.97 -14.32
N ALA A 201 30.91 -11.15 -14.24
CA ALA A 201 31.55 -11.85 -13.12
C ALA A 201 31.36 -11.11 -11.78
N ARG A 202 31.51 -9.77 -11.77
CA ARG A 202 31.22 -8.96 -10.58
C ARG A 202 29.75 -9.06 -10.17
N ILE A 203 28.84 -9.13 -11.15
CA ILE A 203 27.41 -9.29 -10.91
C ILE A 203 27.04 -10.62 -10.27
N LEU A 204 27.60 -11.71 -10.81
CA LEU A 204 27.44 -13.05 -10.25
C LEU A 204 27.98 -13.17 -8.83
N ASP A 205 29.16 -12.62 -8.55
CA ASP A 205 29.79 -12.73 -7.23
C ASP A 205 28.97 -12.02 -6.14
N GLY A 206 28.33 -10.92 -6.48
CA GLY A 206 27.52 -10.22 -5.49
C GLY A 206 26.07 -10.71 -5.40
N LEU A 207 25.46 -11.22 -6.48
CA LEU A 207 24.21 -12.01 -6.39
C LEU A 207 24.38 -13.22 -5.46
N ARG A 208 25.56 -13.85 -5.51
CA ARG A 208 25.94 -14.93 -4.61
C ARG A 208 26.11 -14.45 -3.16
N GLY A 209 26.69 -13.27 -2.94
CA GLY A 209 26.84 -12.66 -1.62
C GLY A 209 25.51 -12.29 -0.96
N GLU A 210 24.50 -11.93 -1.75
CA GLU A 210 23.14 -11.58 -1.29
C GLU A 210 22.24 -12.81 -1.07
N GLY A 211 22.71 -14.02 -1.37
CA GLY A 211 21.97 -15.26 -1.13
C GLY A 211 20.80 -15.50 -2.10
N VAL A 212 20.84 -14.88 -3.28
CA VAL A 212 19.82 -15.06 -4.33
C VAL A 212 19.77 -16.52 -4.75
N LYS A 213 18.56 -17.09 -4.84
CA LYS A 213 18.38 -18.49 -5.24
C LYS A 213 18.88 -18.70 -6.68
N PRO A 214 19.54 -19.82 -6.99
CA PRO A 214 20.08 -20.08 -8.34
C PRO A 214 19.02 -20.18 -9.46
N ILE A 215 17.77 -20.46 -9.12
CA ILE A 215 16.69 -20.71 -10.09
C ILE A 215 16.41 -19.47 -10.97
N PRO A 216 16.20 -18.26 -10.41
CA PRO A 216 16.12 -17.03 -11.19
C PRO A 216 17.32 -16.79 -12.13
N ILE A 217 18.54 -17.14 -11.70
CA ILE A 217 19.79 -16.90 -12.43
C ILE A 217 19.92 -17.80 -13.67
N LEU A 218 19.33 -19.00 -13.63
CA LEU A 218 19.34 -19.96 -14.75
C LEU A 218 18.32 -19.64 -15.85
N GLY A 219 17.40 -18.69 -15.60
CA GLY A 219 16.34 -18.30 -16.53
C GLY A 219 16.67 -17.08 -17.40
N VAL A 220 17.84 -16.48 -17.22
CA VAL A 220 18.35 -15.33 -17.97
C VAL A 220 19.33 -15.76 -19.05
#